data_AF-A0A8K0E784-F1
#
_entry.id   AF-A0A8K0E784-F1
#
_cell.length_a   1.000
_cell.length_b   1.000
_cell.length_c   1.000
_cell.angle_alpha   90.00
_cell.angle_beta   90.00
_cell.angle_gamma   90.00
#
_symmetry.space_group_name_H-M   'P 1'
#
loop_
_entity.id
_entity.type
_entity.pdbx_description
1 polymer ?
#
loop_
_entity_poly.entity_id
_entity_poly.type
_entity_poly.pdbx_seq_one_letter_code
_entity_poly.pdbx_strand_id
1 'polypeptide(L)'
;MGLLALDLSFSSASSYRPSFPRNQHLSSFNLRFPGKEKDGRIAKSRISCFSANVVEKRTIVKDKSVSVILLAGGKGKRMGASMPKQYLPLLGQPIALYSLYTFSYMTEVKEIVVVCDPSYRDIFEGTTEKIQVELKFTLPGKERQDSVYSGLQAVDLSSELVCVHDSARPLVSSEDVEKVLKDGWLNGAAVLGVPVKATIKEANSKSFVVRTLDRRTLWEMQTPQVIKPELLKKGFEFVNREGLEVTDDVSIVEHLKHPVYITEGSYTNIKVTTPDDLLLAERILNMNSVKSPA
;
A
#
# COMPACT_ATOMS: atom_id res chain seq x y z
N MET A 1 50.21 -0.28 29.30
CA MET A 1 50.02 -1.71 28.93
C MET A 1 48.52 -1.98 28.98
N GLY A 2 47.78 -2.28 27.93
CA GLY A 2 48.05 -2.42 26.50
C GLY A 2 46.72 -2.27 25.76
N LEU A 3 46.79 -1.81 24.51
CA LEU A 3 45.71 -1.87 23.53
C LEU A 3 45.24 -3.32 23.37
N LEU A 4 43.94 -3.51 23.17
CA LEU A 4 43.42 -4.66 22.42
C LEU A 4 42.36 -4.13 21.45
N ALA A 5 42.85 -3.87 20.23
CA ALA A 5 42.07 -3.78 19.03
C ALA A 5 41.45 -5.15 18.73
N LEU A 6 40.21 -5.14 18.25
CA LEU A 6 39.60 -6.30 17.60
C LEU A 6 39.20 -5.85 16.20
N ASP A 7 40.11 -6.17 15.27
CA ASP A 7 39.89 -6.23 13.84
C ASP A 7 38.73 -7.17 13.53
N LEU A 8 37.76 -6.69 12.74
CA LEU A 8 36.93 -7.56 11.91
C LEU A 8 37.01 -7.07 10.48
N SER A 9 37.76 -7.85 9.72
CA SER A 9 38.10 -7.71 8.32
C SER A 9 36.88 -7.84 7.41
N PHE A 10 36.84 -6.96 6.42
CA PHE A 10 36.00 -7.07 5.24
C PHE A 10 36.37 -8.33 4.44
N SER A 11 35.37 -9.16 4.14
CA SER A 11 35.47 -10.18 3.10
C SER A 11 34.49 -9.85 1.98
N SER A 12 35.06 -9.53 0.82
CA SER A 12 34.36 -9.31 -0.45
C SER A 12 33.82 -10.63 -1.00
N ALA A 13 32.52 -10.71 -1.26
CA ALA A 13 31.90 -11.82 -1.98
C ALA A 13 31.07 -11.31 -3.16
N SER A 14 31.68 -11.45 -4.35
CA SER A 14 31.14 -11.91 -5.63
C SER A 14 29.77 -11.41 -6.10
N SER A 15 29.82 -10.70 -7.23
CA SER A 15 28.71 -10.34 -8.10
C SER A 15 28.03 -11.57 -8.71
N TYR A 16 26.80 -11.86 -8.27
CA TYR A 16 25.95 -12.88 -8.88
C TYR A 16 24.88 -12.24 -9.77
N ARG A 17 24.91 -12.52 -11.08
CA ARG A 17 23.84 -12.19 -12.05
C ARG A 17 23.15 -13.48 -12.47
N PRO A 18 21.84 -13.68 -12.23
CA PRO A 18 21.13 -14.80 -12.82
C PRO A 18 20.67 -14.46 -14.25
N SER A 19 20.95 -15.37 -15.18
CA SER A 19 20.47 -15.35 -16.57
C SER A 19 19.25 -16.28 -16.69
N PHE A 20 18.16 -15.79 -17.30
CA PHE A 20 16.93 -16.57 -17.54
C PHE A 20 17.03 -17.38 -18.83
N PRO A 21 16.66 -18.68 -18.85
CA PRO A 21 16.55 -19.44 -20.08
C PRO A 21 15.20 -19.22 -20.79
N ARG A 22 15.28 -19.15 -22.12
CA ARG A 22 14.19 -18.99 -23.10
C ARG A 22 13.24 -20.19 -23.15
N ASN A 23 11.96 -19.85 -23.40
CA ASN A 23 10.87 -20.63 -24.00
C ASN A 23 11.19 -22.06 -24.47
N GLN A 24 10.46 -23.03 -23.91
CA GLN A 24 10.23 -24.32 -24.57
C GLN A 24 8.73 -24.52 -24.82
N HIS A 25 8.43 -24.86 -26.08
CA HIS A 25 7.13 -25.24 -26.63
C HIS A 25 6.54 -26.44 -25.87
N LEU A 26 5.26 -26.38 -25.51
CA LEU A 26 4.47 -27.55 -25.09
C LEU A 26 3.57 -28.01 -26.25
N SER A 27 3.73 -29.27 -26.63
CA SER A 27 2.95 -30.00 -27.62
C SER A 27 1.60 -30.45 -27.07
N SER A 28 0.61 -30.55 -27.96
CA SER A 28 -0.77 -30.94 -27.67
C SER A 28 -0.91 -32.40 -27.23
N PHE A 29 -1.57 -32.62 -26.10
CA PHE A 29 -2.01 -33.94 -25.65
C PHE A 29 -3.39 -34.27 -26.22
N ASN A 30 -3.52 -35.39 -26.93
CA ASN A 30 -4.81 -35.97 -27.34
C ASN A 30 -5.24 -37.03 -26.32
N LEU A 31 -6.34 -36.80 -25.63
CA LEU A 31 -7.00 -37.82 -24.80
C LEU A 31 -8.20 -38.40 -25.57
N ARG A 32 -8.11 -39.69 -25.92
CA ARG A 32 -9.25 -40.51 -26.38
C ARG A 32 -9.85 -41.24 -25.18
N PHE A 33 -11.17 -41.15 -25.01
CA PHE A 33 -11.92 -42.02 -24.10
C PHE A 33 -12.75 -43.03 -24.90
N PRO A 34 -12.85 -44.30 -24.47
CA PRO A 34 -13.55 -45.33 -25.22
C PRO A 34 -15.06 -45.40 -24.86
N GLY A 35 -15.88 -45.32 -25.90
CA GLY A 35 -17.04 -46.20 -26.18
C GLY A 35 -18.22 -46.28 -25.21
N LYS A 36 -19.39 -45.84 -25.68
CA LYS A 36 -20.55 -46.72 -25.95
C LYS A 36 -21.56 -46.01 -26.85
N GLU A 37 -21.74 -46.55 -28.06
CA GLU A 37 -22.73 -46.11 -29.05
C GLU A 37 -24.13 -46.61 -28.69
N LYS A 38 -25.13 -45.73 -28.77
CA LYS A 38 -26.48 -46.05 -29.27
C LYS A 38 -27.07 -44.83 -29.99
N ASP A 39 -27.55 -45.10 -31.20
CA ASP A 39 -28.34 -44.32 -32.15
C ASP A 39 -28.76 -42.87 -31.81
N GLY A 40 -28.44 -41.97 -32.74
CA GLY A 40 -29.17 -40.70 -32.89
C GLY A 40 -28.35 -39.56 -33.48
N ARG A 41 -28.51 -39.33 -34.80
CA ARG A 41 -28.26 -38.07 -35.54
C ARG A 41 -27.00 -37.27 -35.13
N ILE A 42 -25.92 -37.41 -35.92
CA ILE A 42 -24.73 -36.54 -35.83
C ILE A 42 -25.11 -35.13 -36.31
N ALA A 43 -25.55 -34.27 -35.40
CA ALA A 43 -25.54 -32.84 -35.60
C ALA A 43 -24.09 -32.36 -35.48
N LYS A 44 -23.48 -31.95 -36.60
CA LYS A 44 -22.20 -31.25 -36.60
C LYS A 44 -22.41 -29.84 -36.02
N SER A 45 -22.45 -29.72 -34.69
CA SER A 45 -22.33 -28.41 -34.05
C SER A 45 -20.86 -27.98 -34.17
N ARG A 46 -20.59 -27.04 -35.07
CA ARG A 46 -19.37 -26.24 -35.01
C ARG A 46 -19.48 -25.38 -33.75
N ILE A 47 -18.94 -25.87 -32.64
CA ILE A 47 -18.59 -25.01 -31.52
C ILE A 47 -17.42 -24.16 -32.02
N SER A 48 -17.71 -22.99 -32.54
CA SER A 48 -16.71 -21.95 -32.65
C SER A 48 -16.38 -21.52 -31.23
N CYS A 49 -15.35 -22.13 -30.63
CA CYS A 49 -14.64 -21.50 -29.54
C CYS A 49 -14.11 -20.18 -30.09
N PHE A 50 -14.84 -19.10 -29.86
CA PHE A 50 -14.23 -17.80 -29.80
C PHE A 50 -13.19 -17.91 -28.69
N SER A 51 -11.93 -18.05 -29.09
CA SER A 51 -10.82 -17.64 -28.26
C SER A 51 -11.13 -16.19 -27.92
N ALA A 52 -11.72 -15.98 -26.73
CA ALA A 52 -11.66 -14.70 -26.10
C ALA A 52 -10.17 -14.44 -25.91
N ASN A 53 -9.59 -13.74 -26.88
CA ASN A 53 -8.34 -13.04 -26.69
C ASN A 53 -8.65 -12.00 -25.62
N VAL A 54 -8.61 -12.44 -24.35
CA VAL A 54 -8.34 -11.57 -23.22
C VAL A 54 -6.91 -11.12 -23.46
N VAL A 55 -6.78 -10.10 -24.28
CA VAL A 55 -5.61 -9.23 -24.24
C VAL A 55 -5.66 -8.67 -22.83
N GLU A 56 -4.95 -9.31 -21.89
CA GLU A 56 -4.51 -8.67 -20.66
C GLU A 56 -3.76 -7.43 -21.10
N LYS A 57 -4.49 -6.31 -21.20
CA LYS A 57 -3.90 -5.00 -21.29
C LYS A 57 -3.18 -4.84 -19.96
N ARG A 58 -1.89 -5.19 -19.95
CA ARG A 58 -0.94 -4.79 -18.90
C ARG A 58 -0.94 -3.27 -18.92
N THR A 59 -1.91 -2.68 -18.25
CA THR A 59 -1.82 -1.30 -17.84
C THR A 59 -0.76 -1.28 -16.76
N ILE A 60 0.43 -0.81 -17.16
CA ILE A 60 1.54 -0.58 -16.27
C ILE A 60 1.43 0.89 -15.89
N VAL A 61 1.31 1.17 -14.59
CA VAL A 61 1.47 2.53 -14.07
C VAL A 61 2.89 2.94 -14.46
N LYS A 62 3.04 4.09 -15.12
CA LYS A 62 4.32 4.44 -15.72
C LYS A 62 5.39 4.65 -14.64
N ASP A 63 6.63 4.36 -15.00
CA ASP A 63 7.77 4.73 -14.17
C ASP A 63 7.74 6.23 -13.85
N LYS A 64 8.08 6.56 -12.60
CA LYS A 64 8.19 7.95 -12.13
C LYS A 64 6.93 8.80 -12.40
N SER A 65 5.75 8.20 -12.24
CA SER A 65 4.44 8.87 -12.43
C SER A 65 3.62 9.05 -11.15
N VAL A 66 4.10 8.55 -10.01
CA VAL A 66 3.38 8.59 -8.73
C VAL A 66 4.11 9.50 -7.74
N SER A 67 3.38 10.44 -7.13
CA SER A 67 3.84 11.15 -5.93
C SER A 67 3.27 10.48 -4.69
N VAL A 68 4.13 10.09 -3.75
CA VAL A 68 3.70 9.52 -2.47
C VAL A 68 3.60 10.62 -1.43
N ILE A 69 2.51 10.69 -0.69
CA ILE A 69 2.39 11.50 0.53
C ILE A 69 2.53 10.56 1.72
N LEU A 70 3.67 10.64 2.42
CA LEU A 70 3.94 9.82 3.60
C LEU A 70 3.59 10.59 4.87
N LEU A 71 2.48 10.23 5.51
CA LEU A 71 1.99 10.90 6.70
C LEU A 71 2.74 10.45 7.95
N ALA A 72 3.59 11.33 8.50
CA ALA A 72 4.40 11.09 9.70
C ALA A 72 4.22 12.18 10.79
N GLY A 73 3.16 12.98 10.71
CA GLY A 73 2.89 14.09 11.65
C GLY A 73 2.13 13.73 12.94
N GLY A 74 1.61 12.51 13.06
CA GLY A 74 0.70 12.16 14.15
C GLY A 74 1.39 12.17 15.52
N LYS A 75 0.80 12.82 16.53
CA LYS A 75 1.40 12.98 17.88
C LYS A 75 1.37 11.73 18.78
N GLY A 76 0.80 10.60 18.34
CA GLY A 76 0.96 9.31 19.03
C GLY A 76 0.39 9.18 20.47
N LYS A 77 -0.64 9.95 20.86
CA LYS A 77 -1.17 10.03 22.25
C LYS A 77 -1.52 8.68 22.93
N ARG A 78 -1.80 7.61 22.17
CA ARG A 78 -2.22 6.29 22.68
C ARG A 78 -1.07 5.36 23.10
N MET A 79 0.17 5.68 22.74
CA MET A 79 1.33 4.80 22.99
C MET A 79 2.04 5.04 24.32
N GLY A 80 1.71 6.13 25.04
CA GLY A 80 2.37 6.47 26.32
C GLY A 80 3.88 6.75 26.22
N ALA A 81 4.44 6.78 25.01
CA ALA A 81 5.87 6.96 24.76
C ALA A 81 6.26 8.45 24.76
N SER A 82 7.53 8.73 25.03
CA SER A 82 8.14 10.07 24.95
C SER A 82 8.24 10.62 23.52
N MET A 83 8.04 9.76 22.52
CA MET A 83 8.18 10.05 21.10
C MET A 83 6.95 9.55 20.33
N PRO A 84 6.55 10.23 19.24
CA PRO A 84 5.48 9.74 18.39
C PRO A 84 5.77 8.35 17.84
N LYS A 85 4.71 7.54 17.78
CA LYS A 85 4.78 6.11 17.51
C LYS A 85 5.52 5.73 16.23
N GLN A 86 5.34 6.51 15.15
CA GLN A 86 5.98 6.26 13.86
C GLN A 86 7.51 6.41 13.89
N TYR A 87 8.07 6.96 14.95
CA TYR A 87 9.52 7.09 15.16
C TYR A 87 10.08 6.10 16.18
N LEU A 88 9.22 5.28 16.80
CA LEU A 88 9.69 4.21 17.67
C LEU A 88 10.49 3.19 16.87
N PRO A 89 11.54 2.59 17.47
CA PRO A 89 12.30 1.54 16.83
C PRO A 89 11.44 0.28 16.72
N LEU A 90 11.38 -0.27 15.52
CA LEU A 90 10.91 -1.61 15.19
C LEU A 90 12.14 -2.36 14.67
N LEU A 91 12.61 -3.38 15.39
CA LEU A 91 13.87 -4.11 15.07
C LEU A 91 15.08 -3.17 14.81
N GLY A 92 15.19 -2.08 15.58
CA GLY A 92 16.29 -1.11 15.49
C GLY A 92 16.11 -0.01 14.44
N GLN A 93 15.05 -0.04 13.63
CA GLN A 93 14.74 0.98 12.63
C GLN A 93 13.45 1.74 12.97
N PRO A 94 13.38 3.08 12.82
CA PRO A 94 12.14 3.81 13.00
C PRO A 94 11.01 3.26 12.11
N ILE A 95 9.82 3.05 12.68
CA ILE A 95 8.65 2.50 11.98
C ILE A 95 8.39 3.19 10.63
N ALA A 96 8.48 4.53 10.59
CA ALA A 96 8.23 5.31 9.38
C ALA A 96 9.17 4.97 8.22
N LEU A 97 10.41 4.55 8.51
CA LEU A 97 11.39 4.24 7.49
C LEU A 97 11.07 2.93 6.74
N TYR A 98 10.34 1.99 7.34
CA TYR A 98 9.92 0.78 6.63
C TYR A 98 9.02 1.10 5.44
N SER A 99 8.02 1.96 5.64
CA SER A 99 7.18 2.45 4.54
C SER A 99 7.99 3.29 3.55
N LEU A 100 8.85 4.19 4.05
CA LEU A 100 9.72 5.00 3.18
C LEU A 100 10.53 4.12 2.22
N TYR A 101 11.21 3.10 2.75
CA TYR A 101 12.04 2.21 1.96
C TYR A 101 11.21 1.45 0.92
N THR A 102 10.05 0.92 1.32
CA THR A 102 9.13 0.23 0.41
C THR A 102 8.81 1.10 -0.81
N PHE A 103 8.36 2.36 -0.61
CA PHE A 103 8.06 3.25 -1.73
C PHE A 103 9.31 3.70 -2.49
N SER A 104 10.43 3.91 -1.79
CA SER A 104 11.65 4.42 -2.41
C SER A 104 12.28 3.45 -3.43
N TYR A 105 11.95 2.16 -3.34
CA TYR A 105 12.43 1.11 -4.23
C TYR A 105 11.47 0.80 -5.40
N MET A 106 10.30 1.43 -5.44
CA MET A 106 9.34 1.24 -6.53
C MET A 106 9.69 2.12 -7.74
N THR A 107 9.58 1.59 -8.96
CA THR A 107 9.95 2.34 -10.18
C THR A 107 8.91 3.40 -10.53
N GLU A 108 7.65 3.16 -10.20
CA GLU A 108 6.51 4.06 -10.39
C GLU A 108 6.63 5.33 -9.55
N VAL A 109 7.28 5.24 -8.37
CA VAL A 109 7.38 6.34 -7.41
C VAL A 109 8.41 7.35 -7.87
N LYS A 110 7.92 8.56 -8.16
CA LYS A 110 8.70 9.72 -8.59
C LYS A 110 9.40 10.40 -7.43
N GLU A 111 8.65 10.64 -6.37
CA GLU A 111 9.03 11.41 -5.19
C GLU A 111 8.22 10.95 -3.98
N ILE A 112 8.73 11.25 -2.79
CA ILE A 112 8.01 11.08 -1.53
C ILE A 112 7.95 12.43 -0.81
N VAL A 113 6.75 12.95 -0.65
CA VAL A 113 6.44 14.10 0.20
C VAL A 113 6.19 13.61 1.62
N VAL A 114 7.19 13.78 2.49
CA VAL A 114 7.11 13.42 3.90
C VAL A 114 6.45 14.56 4.67
N VAL A 115 5.30 14.25 5.28
CA VAL A 115 4.58 15.21 6.14
C VAL A 115 4.96 14.94 7.58
N CYS A 116 5.93 15.69 8.11
CA CYS A 116 6.49 15.45 9.44
C CYS A 116 6.76 16.76 10.20
N ASP A 117 6.78 16.66 11.53
CA ASP A 117 7.27 17.77 12.36
C ASP A 117 8.77 17.97 12.09
N PRO A 118 9.25 19.23 11.92
CA PRO A 118 10.66 19.50 11.62
C PRO A 118 11.65 18.88 12.59
N SER A 119 11.27 18.67 13.85
CA SER A 119 12.13 18.02 14.86
C SER A 119 12.47 16.56 14.56
N TYR A 120 11.75 15.92 13.64
CA TYR A 120 11.99 14.53 13.20
C TYR A 120 12.49 14.43 11.76
N ARG A 121 12.74 15.57 11.09
CA ARG A 121 13.15 15.60 9.68
C ARG A 121 14.47 14.86 9.43
N ASP A 122 15.43 14.99 10.35
CA ASP A 122 16.76 14.36 10.27
C ASP A 122 16.69 12.83 10.10
N ILE A 123 15.64 12.18 10.64
CA ILE A 123 15.42 10.74 10.49
C ILE A 123 15.32 10.34 9.01
N PHE A 124 14.64 11.16 8.21
CA PHE A 124 14.42 10.92 6.78
C PHE A 124 15.60 11.42 5.96
N GLU A 125 16.19 12.57 6.30
CA GLU A 125 17.35 13.10 5.58
C GLU A 125 18.55 12.16 5.63
N GLY A 126 18.75 11.46 6.76
CA GLY A 126 19.75 10.41 6.90
C GLY A 126 19.57 9.19 5.99
N THR A 127 18.49 9.13 5.19
CA THR A 127 18.25 8.07 4.21
C THR A 127 18.56 8.46 2.76
N THR A 128 18.81 9.74 2.49
CA THR A 128 18.95 10.28 1.13
C THR A 128 20.05 9.62 0.31
N GLU A 129 21.17 9.23 0.93
CA GLU A 129 22.25 8.51 0.25
C GLU A 129 21.91 7.04 -0.09
N LYS A 130 20.87 6.48 0.54
CA LYS A 130 20.46 5.07 0.39
C LYS A 130 19.33 4.87 -0.61
N ILE A 131 18.71 5.96 -1.09
CA ILE A 131 17.53 5.93 -1.95
C ILE A 131 17.75 6.78 -3.20
N GLN A 132 17.02 6.48 -4.27
CA GLN A 132 17.10 7.21 -5.54
C GLN A 132 15.89 8.11 -5.80
N VAL A 133 14.96 8.17 -4.85
CA VAL A 133 13.71 8.92 -4.95
C VAL A 133 13.88 10.26 -4.23
N GLU A 134 13.39 11.33 -4.86
CA GLU A 134 13.43 12.68 -4.27
C GLU A 134 12.56 12.73 -3.01
N LEU A 135 13.10 13.30 -1.93
CA LEU A 135 12.35 13.59 -0.72
C LEU A 135 11.99 15.07 -0.65
N LYS A 136 10.71 15.34 -0.43
CA LYS A 136 10.18 16.66 -0.09
C LYS A 136 9.60 16.62 1.31
N PHE A 137 9.54 17.78 1.96
CA PHE A 137 9.06 17.89 3.33
C PHE A 137 7.98 18.96 3.45
N THR A 138 6.91 18.64 4.16
CA THR A 138 5.86 19.60 4.51
C THR A 138 5.46 19.47 5.98
N LEU A 139 4.86 20.53 6.50
CA LEU A 139 4.40 20.56 7.89
C LEU A 139 3.09 19.78 8.06
N PRO A 140 2.92 19.08 9.19
CA PRO A 140 1.65 18.46 9.53
C PRO A 140 0.61 19.52 9.87
N GLY A 141 -0.64 19.24 9.51
CA GLY A 141 -1.76 20.07 9.88
C GLY A 141 -2.33 19.72 11.26
N LYS A 142 -3.44 20.37 11.63
CA LYS A 142 -4.12 20.13 12.91
C LYS A 142 -4.72 18.72 12.95
N GLU A 143 -5.41 18.34 11.87
CA GLU A 143 -5.99 17.03 11.67
C GLU A 143 -5.26 16.24 10.57
N ARG A 144 -5.62 14.96 10.41
CA ARG A 144 -5.04 14.10 9.37
C ARG A 144 -5.30 14.67 7.97
N GLN A 145 -6.52 15.12 7.69
CA GLN A 145 -6.90 15.71 6.40
C GLN A 145 -6.05 16.93 6.03
N ASP A 146 -5.73 17.78 7.02
CA ASP A 146 -4.91 18.99 6.81
C ASP A 146 -3.46 18.61 6.44
N SER A 147 -2.97 17.52 7.03
CA SER A 147 -1.64 16.97 6.73
C SER A 147 -1.58 16.44 5.29
N VAL A 148 -2.65 15.78 4.84
CA VAL A 148 -2.78 15.29 3.46
C VAL A 148 -2.84 16.46 2.49
N TYR A 149 -3.61 17.50 2.81
CA TYR A 149 -3.68 18.71 2.00
C TYR A 149 -2.31 19.41 1.88
N SER A 150 -1.59 19.54 2.99
CA SER A 150 -0.22 20.08 3.02
C SER A 150 0.72 19.29 2.10
N GLY A 151 0.67 17.96 2.16
CA GLY A 151 1.41 17.09 1.25
C GLY A 151 1.01 17.28 -0.21
N LEU A 152 -0.29 17.37 -0.49
CA LEU A 152 -0.85 17.57 -1.83
C LEU A 152 -0.40 18.89 -2.48
N GLN A 153 -0.14 19.94 -1.69
CA GLN A 153 0.39 21.19 -2.24
C GLN A 153 1.84 21.06 -2.73
N ALA A 154 2.59 20.06 -2.26
CA ALA A 154 3.99 19.86 -2.59
C ALA A 154 4.24 18.76 -3.63
N VAL A 155 3.21 18.00 -4.01
CA VAL A 155 3.36 16.97 -5.07
C VAL A 155 3.64 17.62 -6.43
N ASP A 156 4.45 16.94 -7.23
CA ASP A 156 4.73 17.27 -8.61
C ASP A 156 3.43 17.27 -9.44
N LEU A 157 3.21 18.39 -10.15
CA LEU A 157 2.00 18.61 -10.95
C LEU A 157 1.89 17.67 -12.16
N SER A 158 2.99 17.04 -12.57
CA SER A 158 3.04 16.07 -13.67
C SER A 158 2.78 14.62 -13.24
N SER A 159 2.63 14.36 -11.93
CA SER A 159 2.27 13.03 -11.44
C SER A 159 0.87 12.64 -11.90
N GLU A 160 0.71 11.40 -12.36
CA GLU A 160 -0.59 10.86 -12.79
C GLU A 160 -1.43 10.39 -11.60
N LEU A 161 -0.78 10.07 -10.47
CA LEU A 161 -1.41 9.59 -9.24
C LEU A 161 -0.76 10.20 -8.00
N VAL A 162 -1.59 10.41 -6.98
CA VAL A 162 -1.15 10.67 -5.60
C VAL A 162 -1.44 9.43 -4.77
N CYS A 163 -0.42 8.94 -4.06
CA CYS A 163 -0.50 7.78 -3.20
C CYS A 163 -0.30 8.21 -1.74
N VAL A 164 -1.38 8.25 -0.95
CA VAL A 164 -1.33 8.66 0.46
C VAL A 164 -1.13 7.45 1.35
N HIS A 165 -0.09 7.47 2.19
CA HIS A 165 0.23 6.36 3.09
C HIS A 165 0.43 6.82 4.53
N ASP A 166 -0.03 5.98 5.47
CA ASP A 166 0.22 6.21 6.90
C ASP A 166 1.58 5.59 7.25
N SER A 167 2.57 6.38 7.66
CA SER A 167 3.90 5.86 8.06
C SER A 167 3.85 4.86 9.22
N ALA A 168 2.76 4.82 9.97
CA ALA A 168 2.51 3.83 11.02
C ALA A 168 2.09 2.44 10.49
N ARG A 169 2.06 2.22 9.18
CA ARG A 169 1.86 0.91 8.53
C ARG A 169 3.16 0.42 7.89
N PRO A 170 4.11 -0.11 8.70
CA PRO A 170 5.44 -0.48 8.22
C PRO A 170 5.46 -1.75 7.36
N LEU A 171 4.34 -2.48 7.24
CA LEU A 171 4.28 -3.81 6.63
C LEU A 171 3.52 -3.84 5.30
N VAL A 172 3.32 -2.67 4.69
CA VAL A 172 2.81 -2.62 3.32
C VAL A 172 3.84 -3.27 2.39
N SER A 173 3.40 -4.14 1.47
CA SER A 173 4.28 -4.78 0.48
C SER A 173 4.20 -4.09 -0.86
N SER A 174 5.27 -4.14 -1.65
CA SER A 174 5.29 -3.58 -3.01
C SER A 174 4.18 -4.17 -3.88
N GLU A 175 3.88 -5.47 -3.75
CA GLU A 175 2.81 -6.10 -4.55
C GLU A 175 1.43 -5.51 -4.23
N ASP A 176 1.13 -5.23 -2.96
CA ASP A 176 -0.14 -4.60 -2.60
C ASP A 176 -0.18 -3.13 -3.06
N VAL A 177 0.94 -2.41 -3.01
CA VAL A 177 1.03 -1.05 -3.57
C VAL A 177 0.80 -1.05 -5.09
N GLU A 178 1.45 -1.94 -5.83
CA GLU A 178 1.29 -2.05 -7.29
C GLU A 178 -0.17 -2.33 -7.70
N LYS A 179 -0.88 -3.20 -6.96
CA LYS A 179 -2.30 -3.48 -7.21
C LYS A 179 -3.15 -2.21 -7.02
N VAL A 180 -3.00 -1.51 -5.90
CA VAL A 180 -3.82 -0.32 -5.63
C VAL A 180 -3.45 0.85 -6.54
N LEU A 181 -2.20 0.96 -6.97
CA LEU A 181 -1.79 1.92 -8.00
C LEU A 181 -2.50 1.66 -9.34
N LYS A 182 -2.52 0.40 -9.77
CA LYS A 182 -3.24 -0.01 -10.99
C LYS A 182 -4.74 0.28 -10.89
N ASP A 183 -5.37 -0.08 -9.78
CA ASP A 183 -6.80 0.16 -9.59
C ASP A 183 -7.12 1.66 -9.49
N GLY A 184 -6.25 2.45 -8.85
CA GLY A 184 -6.37 3.91 -8.79
C GLY A 184 -6.24 4.55 -10.17
N TRP A 185 -5.33 4.06 -11.02
CA TRP A 185 -5.22 4.50 -12.41
C TRP A 185 -6.49 4.23 -13.21
N LEU A 186 -7.05 3.01 -13.08
CA LEU A 186 -8.23 2.57 -13.82
C LEU A 186 -9.51 3.29 -13.38
N ASN A 187 -9.71 3.43 -12.07
CA ASN A 187 -10.97 3.91 -11.49
C ASN A 187 -10.93 5.39 -11.08
N GLY A 188 -9.76 6.02 -11.11
CA GLY A 188 -9.54 7.38 -10.63
C GLY A 188 -9.31 7.49 -9.12
N ALA A 189 -9.85 6.57 -8.33
CA ALA A 189 -9.60 6.43 -6.90
C ALA A 189 -9.67 4.96 -6.49
N ALA A 190 -8.69 4.51 -5.71
CA ALA A 190 -8.67 3.20 -5.10
C ALA A 190 -8.04 3.23 -3.70
N VAL A 191 -8.37 2.24 -2.88
CA VAL A 191 -7.88 2.12 -1.50
C VAL A 191 -7.61 0.67 -1.16
N LEU A 192 -6.53 0.41 -0.44
CA LEU A 192 -6.34 -0.91 0.16
C LEU A 192 -7.37 -1.15 1.26
N GLY A 193 -7.94 -2.35 1.27
CA GLY A 193 -8.80 -2.79 2.35
C GLY A 193 -8.79 -4.31 2.49
N VAL A 194 -9.30 -4.79 3.62
CA VAL A 194 -9.54 -6.23 3.84
C VAL A 194 -10.97 -6.49 4.30
N PRO A 195 -11.59 -7.62 3.94
CA PRO A 195 -12.92 -7.96 4.44
C PRO A 195 -12.92 -8.06 5.98
N VAL A 196 -13.98 -7.58 6.61
CA VAL A 196 -14.10 -7.67 8.07
C VAL A 196 -14.34 -9.12 8.51
N LYS A 197 -13.47 -9.62 9.41
CA LYS A 197 -13.60 -10.96 10.01
C LYS A 197 -14.52 -10.98 11.23
N ALA A 198 -14.48 -9.92 12.03
CA ALA A 198 -15.25 -9.82 13.26
C ALA A 198 -16.76 -9.66 12.98
N THR A 199 -17.60 -10.11 13.92
CA THR A 199 -19.02 -9.75 13.87
C THR A 199 -19.18 -8.31 14.35
N ILE A 200 -19.69 -7.43 13.49
CA ILE A 200 -19.87 -6.01 13.82
C ILE A 200 -21.31 -5.76 14.28
N LYS A 201 -21.45 -5.08 15.42
CA LYS A 201 -22.72 -4.64 15.98
C LYS A 201 -22.80 -3.12 15.91
N GLU A 202 -23.95 -2.61 15.50
CA GLU A 202 -24.31 -1.21 15.74
C GLU A 202 -24.88 -1.12 17.16
N ALA A 203 -24.38 -0.20 17.97
CA ALA A 203 -24.84 0.04 19.34
C ALA A 203 -25.38 1.47 19.48
N ASN A 204 -26.35 1.66 20.37
CA ASN A 204 -26.86 3.00 20.70
C ASN A 204 -25.98 3.71 21.74
N SER A 205 -26.33 4.95 22.09
CA SER A 205 -25.58 5.78 23.07
C SER A 205 -25.53 5.21 24.49
N LYS A 206 -26.31 4.16 24.80
CA LYS A 206 -26.32 3.45 26.08
C LYS A 206 -25.62 2.08 25.99
N SER A 207 -24.87 1.82 24.92
CA SER A 207 -24.13 0.58 24.66
C SER A 207 -24.99 -0.68 24.50
N PHE A 208 -26.27 -0.54 24.17
CA PHE A 208 -27.12 -1.68 23.80
C PHE A 208 -27.04 -1.95 22.30
N VAL A 209 -27.03 -3.23 21.92
CA VAL A 209 -27.03 -3.69 20.53
C VAL A 209 -28.32 -3.25 19.84
N VAL A 210 -28.20 -2.51 18.75
CA VAL A 210 -29.30 -2.10 17.86
C VAL A 210 -29.51 -3.17 16.78
N ARG A 211 -28.43 -3.53 16.07
CA ARG A 211 -28.46 -4.58 15.05
C ARG A 211 -27.07 -5.15 14.77
N THR A 212 -27.05 -6.27 14.05
CA THR A 212 -25.83 -6.85 13.49
C THR A 212 -25.69 -6.37 12.05
N LEU A 213 -24.53 -5.86 11.68
CA LEU A 213 -24.25 -5.47 10.29
C LEU A 213 -23.86 -6.71 9.48
N ASP A 214 -24.23 -6.74 8.19
CA ASP A 214 -23.82 -7.82 7.29
C ASP A 214 -22.34 -7.69 6.94
N ARG A 215 -21.49 -8.47 7.63
CA ARG A 215 -20.03 -8.42 7.45
C ARG A 215 -19.56 -8.70 6.02
N ARG A 216 -20.38 -9.33 5.16
CA ARG A 216 -20.04 -9.61 3.76
C ARG A 216 -19.85 -8.34 2.93
N THR A 217 -20.41 -7.22 3.37
CA THR A 217 -20.30 -5.92 2.70
C THR A 217 -19.39 -4.95 3.46
N LEU A 218 -18.73 -5.39 4.54
CA LEU A 218 -17.89 -4.53 5.37
C LEU A 218 -16.42 -4.80 5.14
N TRP A 219 -15.68 -3.72 5.01
CA TRP A 219 -14.24 -3.73 4.80
C TRP A 219 -13.53 -2.84 5.81
N GLU A 220 -12.38 -3.30 6.28
CA GLU A 220 -11.46 -2.49 7.07
C GLU A 220 -10.53 -1.75 6.12
N MET A 221 -10.65 -0.42 6.10
CA MET A 221 -9.83 0.44 5.23
C MET A 221 -8.40 0.53 5.74
N GLN A 222 -7.48 0.44 4.80
CA GLN A 222 -6.04 0.54 5.00
C GLN A 222 -5.47 1.71 4.19
N THR A 223 -4.15 1.83 4.23
CA THR A 223 -3.38 2.66 3.32
C THR A 223 -2.34 1.78 2.63
N PRO A 224 -1.99 2.04 1.36
CA PRO A 224 -2.19 3.30 0.66
C PRO A 224 -3.61 3.57 0.13
N GLN A 225 -3.91 4.86 -0.05
CA GLN A 225 -5.07 5.35 -0.79
C GLN A 225 -4.55 6.10 -2.02
N VAL A 226 -4.97 5.68 -3.21
CA VAL A 226 -4.44 6.16 -4.49
C VAL A 226 -5.53 6.91 -5.23
N ILE A 227 -5.28 8.18 -5.53
CA ILE A 227 -6.28 9.08 -6.10
C ILE A 227 -5.61 9.92 -7.20
N LYS A 228 -6.32 10.16 -8.30
CA LYS A 228 -5.86 11.12 -9.32
C LYS A 228 -5.72 12.53 -8.73
N PRO A 229 -4.63 13.25 -8.99
CA PRO A 229 -4.36 14.54 -8.35
C PRO A 229 -5.49 15.56 -8.55
N GLU A 230 -6.08 15.64 -9.74
CA GLU A 230 -7.17 16.56 -10.05
C GLU A 230 -8.46 16.22 -9.28
N LEU A 231 -8.72 14.93 -9.05
CA LEU A 231 -9.87 14.47 -8.28
C LEU A 231 -9.70 14.81 -6.79
N LEU A 232 -8.50 14.57 -6.25
CA LEU A 232 -8.18 14.89 -4.87
C LEU A 232 -8.21 16.40 -4.61
N LYS A 233 -7.69 17.22 -5.53
CA LYS A 233 -7.74 18.69 -5.45
C LYS A 233 -9.18 19.22 -5.41
N LYS A 234 -10.04 18.78 -6.35
CA LYS A 234 -11.47 19.13 -6.34
C LYS A 234 -12.16 18.70 -5.05
N GLY A 235 -11.75 17.55 -4.51
CA GLY A 235 -12.25 17.03 -3.26
C GLY A 235 -11.95 17.95 -2.09
N PHE A 236 -10.68 18.37 -1.96
CA PHE A 236 -10.28 19.34 -0.95
C PHE A 236 -10.95 20.70 -1.11
N GLU A 237 -11.10 21.21 -2.33
CA GLU A 237 -11.86 22.43 -2.61
C GLU A 237 -13.31 22.33 -2.11
N PHE A 238 -13.95 21.17 -2.32
CA PHE A 238 -15.31 20.92 -1.86
C PHE A 238 -15.40 20.88 -0.34
N VAL A 239 -14.63 20.03 0.33
CA VAL A 239 -14.71 19.86 1.80
C VAL A 239 -14.32 21.14 2.53
N ASN A 240 -13.35 21.90 2.03
CA ASN A 240 -12.96 23.19 2.61
C ASN A 240 -14.06 24.25 2.47
N ARG A 241 -14.73 24.30 1.31
CA ARG A 241 -15.86 25.23 1.10
C ARG A 241 -17.04 24.92 2.00
N GLU A 242 -17.34 23.63 2.19
CA GLU A 242 -18.48 23.17 3.00
C GLU A 242 -18.15 23.01 4.49
N GLY A 243 -16.88 23.16 4.89
CA GLY A 243 -16.43 22.99 6.28
C GLY A 243 -16.59 21.56 6.82
N LEU A 244 -16.42 20.56 5.97
CA LEU A 244 -16.62 19.15 6.33
C LEU A 244 -15.35 18.55 6.95
N GLU A 245 -15.53 17.77 8.01
CA GLU A 245 -14.49 16.90 8.57
C GLU A 245 -14.62 15.49 7.96
N VAL A 246 -13.53 14.98 7.40
CA VAL A 246 -13.47 13.65 6.77
C VAL A 246 -12.62 12.68 7.59
N THR A 247 -12.97 11.40 7.55
CA THR A 247 -12.31 10.36 8.35
C THR A 247 -11.10 9.72 7.66
N ASP A 248 -11.05 9.78 6.33
CA ASP A 248 -9.96 9.28 5.49
C ASP A 248 -9.88 10.06 4.16
N ASP A 249 -8.92 9.73 3.28
CA ASP A 249 -8.69 10.50 2.05
C ASP A 249 -9.73 10.16 0.99
N VAL A 250 -10.27 8.94 1.01
CA VAL A 250 -11.31 8.49 0.08
C VAL A 250 -12.69 9.06 0.39
N SER A 251 -13.03 9.36 1.66
CA SER A 251 -14.28 10.06 1.98
C SER A 251 -14.35 11.46 1.36
N ILE A 252 -13.21 12.12 1.14
CA ILE A 252 -13.12 13.35 0.34
C ILE A 252 -13.66 13.11 -1.09
N VAL A 253 -13.29 11.98 -1.70
CA VAL A 253 -13.71 11.59 -3.05
C VAL A 253 -15.18 11.15 -3.07
N GLU A 254 -15.65 10.48 -2.03
CA GLU A 254 -17.05 10.07 -1.88
C GLU A 254 -18.00 11.29 -1.79
N HIS A 255 -17.56 12.39 -1.18
CA HIS A 255 -18.31 13.65 -1.16
C HIS A 255 -18.54 14.21 -2.57
N LEU A 256 -17.63 13.95 -3.51
CA LEU A 256 -17.80 14.28 -4.93
C LEU A 256 -18.68 13.30 -5.70
N LYS A 257 -19.24 12.28 -5.04
CA LYS A 257 -20.01 11.18 -5.65
C LYS A 257 -19.21 10.36 -6.67
N HIS A 258 -17.88 10.43 -6.60
CA HIS A 258 -17.01 9.59 -7.42
C HIS A 258 -16.82 8.22 -6.74
N PRO A 259 -16.95 7.10 -7.47
CA PRO A 259 -16.78 5.78 -6.89
C PRO A 259 -15.33 5.52 -6.49
N VAL A 260 -15.12 4.90 -5.33
CA VAL A 260 -13.81 4.48 -4.85
C VAL A 260 -13.73 2.96 -4.93
N TYR A 261 -12.71 2.45 -5.62
CA TYR A 261 -12.49 1.01 -5.74
C TYR A 261 -11.73 0.47 -4.52
N ILE A 262 -12.18 -0.64 -3.94
CA ILE A 262 -11.48 -1.30 -2.84
C ILE A 262 -10.59 -2.39 -3.44
N THR A 263 -9.28 -2.20 -3.35
CA THR A 263 -8.27 -3.20 -3.70
C THR A 263 -8.03 -4.08 -2.48
N GLU A 264 -8.20 -5.40 -2.64
CA GLU A 264 -7.94 -6.34 -1.55
C GLU A 264 -6.44 -6.37 -1.21
N GLY A 265 -6.10 -6.00 0.02
CA GLY A 265 -4.74 -6.02 0.56
C GLY A 265 -4.50 -7.15 1.55
N SER A 266 -3.38 -7.09 2.26
CA SER A 266 -3.04 -8.06 3.30
C SER A 266 -3.52 -7.67 4.70
N TYR A 267 -3.95 -8.67 5.48
CA TYR A 267 -4.18 -8.52 6.92
C TYR A 267 -2.89 -8.22 7.70
N THR A 268 -1.71 -8.48 7.12
CA THR A 268 -0.43 -8.15 7.74
C THR A 268 -0.08 -6.67 7.64
N ASN A 269 -0.76 -5.90 6.78
CA ASN A 269 -0.60 -4.44 6.65
C ASN A 269 -1.28 -3.68 7.82
N ILE A 270 -0.93 -4.09 9.04
CA ILE A 270 -1.48 -3.52 10.26
C ILE A 270 -0.98 -2.08 10.46
N LYS A 271 -1.79 -1.27 11.13
CA LYS A 271 -1.37 0.04 11.62
C LYS A 271 -0.88 -0.13 13.05
N VAL A 272 0.37 0.20 13.30
CA VAL A 272 0.93 0.22 14.66
C VAL A 272 0.30 1.38 15.43
N THR A 273 -0.49 1.05 16.45
CA THR A 273 -1.22 2.00 17.30
C THR A 273 -1.04 1.76 18.79
N THR A 274 -0.66 0.54 19.16
CA THR A 274 -0.49 0.05 20.53
C THR A 274 0.85 -0.70 20.66
N PRO A 275 1.35 -0.94 21.89
CA PRO A 275 2.53 -1.78 22.11
C PRO A 275 2.37 -3.21 21.59
N ASP A 276 1.17 -3.79 21.68
CA ASP A 276 0.89 -5.14 21.16
C ASP A 276 1.03 -5.20 19.63
N ASP A 277 0.66 -4.12 18.93
CA ASP A 277 0.86 -4.02 17.48
C ASP A 277 2.35 -4.04 17.10
N LEU A 278 3.23 -3.51 17.95
CA LEU A 278 4.67 -3.50 17.71
C LEU A 278 5.23 -4.93 17.78
N LEU A 279 4.84 -5.69 18.80
CA LEU A 279 5.22 -7.11 18.95
C LEU A 279 4.73 -7.93 17.76
N LEU A 280 3.50 -7.68 17.31
CA LEU A 280 2.95 -8.34 16.12
C LEU A 280 3.76 -7.97 14.87
N ALA A 281 4.11 -6.69 14.70
CA ALA A 281 4.89 -6.24 13.56
C ALA A 281 6.30 -6.86 13.52
N GLU A 282 6.98 -6.96 14.67
CA GLU A 282 8.28 -7.63 14.79
C GLU A 282 8.21 -9.10 14.38
N ARG A 283 7.17 -9.81 14.82
CA ARG A 283 6.98 -11.21 14.45
C ARG A 283 6.73 -11.40 12.96
N ILE A 284 5.91 -10.54 12.35
CA ILE A 284 5.64 -10.61 10.91
C ILE A 284 6.93 -10.36 10.10
N LEU A 285 7.72 -9.35 10.46
CA LEU A 285 8.98 -9.05 9.78
C LEU A 285 9.97 -10.22 9.86
N ASN A 286 10.10 -10.84 11.03
CA ASN A 286 10.99 -11.99 11.22
C ASN A 286 10.50 -13.25 10.48
N MET A 287 9.20 -13.44 10.27
CA MET A 287 8.71 -14.54 9.44
C MET A 287 9.04 -14.33 7.96
N ASN A 288 9.03 -13.09 7.49
CA ASN A 288 9.36 -12.76 6.12
C ASN A 288 10.86 -12.90 5.83
N SER A 289 11.74 -12.60 6.79
CA SER A 289 13.18 -12.81 6.64
C SER A 289 13.57 -14.30 6.55
N VAL A 290 12.81 -15.19 7.18
CA VAL A 290 13.02 -16.65 7.12
C VAL A 290 12.53 -17.26 5.79
N LYS A 291 11.65 -16.58 5.05
CA LYS A 291 11.09 -17.06 3.78
C LYS A 291 11.91 -16.70 2.53
N SER A 292 12.90 -15.82 2.65
CA SER A 292 13.86 -15.55 1.57
C SER A 292 15.01 -16.57 1.66
N PRO A 293 15.11 -17.58 0.77
CA PRO A 293 16.27 -18.44 0.74
C PRO A 293 17.49 -17.61 0.31
N ALA A 294 18.64 -17.90 0.93
CA ALA A 294 19.95 -17.39 0.53
C ALA A 294 20.31 -17.77 -0.91
#